data_AF-A0A8J7KYK3-F1
#
_entry.id   AF-A0A8J7KYK3-F1
#
_cell.length_a   1.000
_cell.length_b   1.000
_cell.length_c   1.000
_cell.angle_alpha   90.00
_cell.angle_beta   90.00
_cell.angle_gamma   90.00
#
_symmetry.space_group_name_H-M   'P 1'
#
loop_
_entity.id
_entity.type
_entity.pdbx_description
1 polymer ?
#
loop_
_entity_poly.entity_id
_entity_poly.type
_entity_poly.pdbx_seq_one_letter_code
_entity_poly.pdbx_strand_id
1 'polypeptide(L)'
;MSSLFDFLTDIAINPKQQIAFAQQPIILTDMLGLSEIEQAVFESKSSNKIAALFADETTPLAEICNDPNPEDPFPDPDPEPEPSKED
;
A
#
# COMPACT_ATOMS: atom_id res chain seq x y z
N MET A 1 0.39 10.68 -12.33
CA MET A 1 -0.49 10.99 -11.19
C MET A 1 -1.89 10.59 -11.59
N SER A 2 -2.28 9.37 -11.22
CA SER A 2 -3.62 8.81 -11.47
C SER A 2 -4.72 9.67 -10.84
N SER A 3 -5.67 10.14 -11.64
CA SER A 3 -6.86 10.88 -11.18
C SER A 3 -7.69 10.06 -10.19
N LEU A 4 -7.65 8.72 -10.29
CA LEU A 4 -8.31 7.83 -9.36
C LEU A 4 -7.65 7.82 -7.96
N PHE A 5 -6.32 7.95 -7.89
CA PHE A 5 -5.59 7.94 -6.62
C PHE A 5 -5.94 9.16 -5.77
N ASP A 6 -5.88 10.35 -6.40
CA ASP A 6 -6.18 11.62 -5.73
C ASP A 6 -7.63 11.64 -5.24
N PHE A 7 -8.55 11.12 -6.03
CA PHE A 7 -9.95 11.00 -5.65
C PHE A 7 -10.19 10.07 -4.45
N LEU A 8 -9.63 8.86 -4.50
CA LEU A 8 -9.80 7.91 -3.40
C LEU A 8 -9.17 8.44 -2.10
N THR A 9 -8.07 9.19 -2.22
CA THR A 9 -7.42 9.86 -1.10
C THR A 9 -8.29 10.99 -0.53
N ASP A 10 -8.87 11.85 -1.37
CA ASP A 10 -9.74 12.95 -0.94
C ASP A 10 -11.01 12.41 -0.25
N ILE A 11 -11.63 11.36 -0.81
CA ILE A 11 -12.74 10.65 -0.18
C ILE A 11 -12.32 10.08 1.17
N ALA A 12 -11.15 9.44 1.27
CA ALA A 12 -10.71 8.79 2.51
C ALA A 12 -10.60 9.78 3.68
N ILE A 13 -10.27 11.05 3.41
CA ILE A 13 -10.09 12.08 4.45
C ILE A 13 -11.28 13.02 4.62
N ASN A 14 -12.23 13.05 3.68
CA ASN A 14 -13.37 13.98 3.69
C ASN A 14 -14.72 13.28 3.93
N PRO A 15 -15.29 13.35 5.15
CA PRO A 15 -16.54 12.67 5.49
C PRO A 15 -17.74 13.09 4.63
N LYS A 16 -17.78 14.36 4.18
CA LYS A 16 -18.86 14.83 3.31
C LYS A 16 -18.81 14.16 1.94
N GLN A 17 -17.60 13.96 1.42
CA GLN A 17 -17.40 13.26 0.16
C GLN A 17 -17.68 11.76 0.31
N GLN A 18 -17.36 11.14 1.45
CA GLN A 18 -17.75 9.74 1.71
C GLN A 18 -19.27 9.55 1.65
N ILE A 19 -20.03 10.47 2.25
CA ILE A 19 -21.50 10.44 2.21
C ILE A 19 -22.01 10.64 0.77
N ALA A 20 -21.48 11.64 0.05
CA ALA A 20 -21.86 11.88 -1.33
C ALA A 20 -21.54 10.68 -2.24
N PHE A 21 -20.38 10.06 -2.03
CA PHE A 21 -19.94 8.85 -2.73
C PHE A 21 -20.81 7.64 -2.44
N ALA A 22 -21.23 7.45 -1.19
CA ALA A 22 -22.16 6.38 -0.82
C ALA A 22 -23.55 6.55 -1.47
N GLN A 23 -23.96 7.79 -1.73
CA GLN A 23 -25.25 8.09 -2.37
C GLN A 23 -25.19 8.00 -3.90
N GLN A 24 -24.12 8.49 -4.52
CA GLN A 24 -24.01 8.61 -5.98
C GLN A 24 -22.59 8.32 -6.48
N PRO A 25 -22.14 7.06 -6.43
CA PRO A 25 -20.77 6.70 -6.79
C PRO A 25 -20.46 6.92 -8.28
N ILE A 26 -21.41 6.59 -9.17
CA ILE A 26 -21.24 6.67 -10.63
C ILE A 26 -21.06 8.11 -11.11
N ILE A 27 -21.85 9.04 -10.57
CA ILE A 27 -21.82 10.46 -10.98
C ILE A 27 -20.49 11.10 -10.58
N LEU A 28 -19.96 10.73 -9.39
CA LEU A 28 -18.67 11.24 -8.94
C LEU A 28 -17.52 10.70 -9.80
N THR A 29 -17.58 9.44 -10.24
CA THR A 29 -16.54 8.86 -11.11
C THR A 29 -16.57 9.36 -12.55
N ASP A 30 -17.73 9.64 -13.12
CA ASP A 30 -17.81 10.23 -14.47
C ASP A 30 -17.25 11.66 -14.50
N MET A 31 -17.36 12.41 -13.41
CA MET A 31 -16.82 13.77 -13.30
C MET A 31 -15.29 13.84 -13.17
N LEU A 32 -14.63 12.72 -12.83
CA LEU A 32 -13.19 12.67 -12.59
C LEU A 32 -12.34 12.55 -13.84
N GLY A 33 -12.97 12.36 -15.01
CA GLY A 33 -12.24 12.14 -16.25
C GLY A 33 -11.29 10.94 -16.15
N LEU A 34 -11.73 9.88 -15.46
CA LEU A 34 -10.97 8.65 -15.32
C LEU A 34 -10.68 8.04 -16.69
N SER A 35 -9.49 7.45 -16.84
CA SER A 35 -9.21 6.61 -18.00
C SER A 35 -10.11 5.36 -18.00
N GLU A 36 -10.29 4.75 -19.17
CA GLU A 36 -11.11 3.53 -19.33
C GLU A 36 -10.63 2.39 -18.40
N ILE A 37 -9.31 2.32 -18.14
CA ILE A 37 -8.71 1.34 -17.22
C ILE A 37 -9.10 1.66 -15.77
N GLU A 38 -8.95 2.92 -15.34
CA GLU A 38 -9.33 3.36 -13.99
C GLU A 38 -10.82 3.14 -13.73
N GLN A 39 -11.67 3.43 -14.72
CA GLN A 39 -13.11 3.23 -14.64
C GLN A 39 -13.46 1.73 -14.52
N ALA A 40 -12.88 0.87 -15.36
CA ALA A 40 -13.10 -0.57 -15.31
C ALA A 40 -12.61 -1.18 -13.98
N VAL A 41 -11.47 -0.72 -13.45
CA VAL A 41 -10.95 -1.16 -12.15
C VAL A 41 -11.87 -0.69 -11.01
N PHE A 42 -12.31 0.56 -11.05
CA PHE A 42 -13.23 1.11 -10.06
C PHE A 42 -14.59 0.38 -10.06
N GLU A 43 -15.19 0.17 -11.23
CA GLU A 43 -16.46 -0.56 -11.39
C GLU A 43 -16.37 -2.02 -10.94
N SER A 44 -15.19 -2.63 -11.07
CA SER A 44 -14.97 -4.01 -10.61
C SER A 44 -15.14 -4.18 -9.10
N LYS A 45 -15.07 -3.09 -8.32
CA LYS A 45 -15.09 -3.07 -6.84
C LYS A 45 -14.06 -4.02 -6.21
N SER A 46 -13.04 -4.44 -6.97
CA SER A 46 -12.04 -5.38 -6.53
C SER A 46 -10.88 -4.63 -5.92
N SER A 47 -10.71 -4.75 -4.61
CA SER A 47 -9.57 -4.19 -3.88
C SER A 47 -8.23 -4.61 -4.48
N ASN A 48 -8.12 -5.87 -4.92
CA ASN A 48 -6.91 -6.39 -5.56
C ASN A 48 -6.61 -5.71 -6.90
N LYS A 49 -7.63 -5.43 -7.72
CA LYS A 49 -7.45 -4.70 -8.99
C LYS A 49 -7.10 -3.24 -8.76
N ILE A 50 -7.71 -2.61 -7.76
CA ILE A 50 -7.40 -1.23 -7.35
C ILE A 50 -5.94 -1.16 -6.86
N ALA A 51 -5.52 -2.09 -6.01
CA ALA A 51 -4.13 -2.17 -5.53
C ALA A 51 -3.14 -2.42 -6.67
N ALA A 52 -3.46 -3.32 -7.61
CA ALA A 52 -2.61 -3.60 -8.76
C ALA A 52 -2.45 -2.38 -9.69
N LEU A 53 -3.52 -1.61 -9.89
CA LEU A 53 -3.47 -0.38 -10.70
C LEU A 53 -2.48 0.64 -10.11
N PHE A 54 -2.44 0.79 -8.78
CA PHE A 54 -1.48 1.67 -8.13
C PHE A 54 -0.09 1.08 -7.99
N ALA A 55 0.04 -0.24 -7.91
CA ALA A 55 1.33 -0.93 -7.87
C ALA A 55 2.13 -0.80 -9.19
N ASP A 56 1.44 -0.56 -10.32
CA ASP A 56 2.10 -0.27 -11.60
C ASP A 56 2.66 1.18 -11.66
N GLU A 57 2.00 2.13 -10.99
CA GLU A 57 2.44 3.55 -10.95
C GLU A 57 3.47 3.83 -9.83
N THR A 58 3.40 3.08 -8.72
CA THR A 58 4.41 3.12 -7.67
C THR A 58 5.44 2.03 -7.92
N THR A 59 6.62 2.42 -8.42
CA THR A 59 7.85 1.64 -8.19
C THR A 59 7.81 1.02 -6.79
N PRO A 60 8.15 -0.27 -6.65
CA PRO A 60 7.98 -0.96 -5.38
C PRO A 60 8.77 -0.22 -4.30
N LEU A 61 8.07 0.36 -3.32
CA LEU A 61 8.67 0.80 -2.04
C LEU A 61 9.29 -0.38 -1.25
N ALA A 62 9.43 -1.56 -1.87
CA ALA A 62 9.99 -2.78 -1.33
C ALA A 62 11.18 -3.33 -2.13
N GLU A 63 11.73 -2.61 -3.13
CA GLU A 63 13.02 -3.01 -3.77
C GLU A 63 14.26 -2.56 -3.00
N ILE A 64 14.12 -2.24 -1.72
CA ILE A 64 15.24 -2.25 -0.75
C ILE A 64 15.24 -3.59 -0.01
N CYS A 65 15.18 -4.71 -0.73
CA CYS A 65 15.38 -6.05 -0.17
C CYS A 65 16.08 -6.98 -1.17
N ASN A 66 16.93 -6.42 -2.04
CA ASN A 66 17.94 -7.20 -2.76
C ASN A 66 19.29 -7.15 -2.00
N ASP A 67 19.27 -7.42 -0.69
CA ASP A 67 20.47 -7.89 -0.01
C ASP A 67 20.24 -9.39 0.29
N PRO A 68 21.00 -10.31 -0.31
CA PRO A 68 20.77 -11.75 -0.18
C PRO A 68 21.18 -12.30 1.20
N ASN A 69 21.39 -11.47 2.22
CA ASN A 69 21.54 -11.93 3.60
C ASN A 69 21.11 -10.82 4.58
N PRO A 70 20.04 -10.99 5.37
CA PRO A 70 19.83 -10.12 6.52
C PRO A 70 20.94 -10.48 7.52
N GLU A 71 22.04 -9.74 7.51
CA GLU A 71 22.99 -9.79 8.62
C GLU A 71 22.21 -9.40 9.88
N ASP A 72 22.16 -10.34 10.81
CA ASP A 72 21.47 -10.25 12.07
C ASP A 72 21.85 -8.93 12.78
N PRO A 73 20.89 -8.01 13.05
CA PRO A 73 21.20 -6.74 13.69
C PRO A 73 21.54 -6.91 15.18
N PHE A 74 21.36 -8.11 15.73
CA PHE A 74 21.82 -8.46 17.05
C PHE A 74 23.08 -9.32 16.92
N PRO A 75 24.28 -8.81 17.29
CA PRO A 75 25.34 -9.74 17.66
C PRO A 75 24.77 -10.61 18.79
N ASP A 76 24.77 -11.93 18.59
CA ASP A 76 24.44 -12.87 19.65
C ASP A 76 25.20 -12.43 20.92
N PRO A 77 24.50 -12.26 22.06
CA PRO A 77 25.17 -11.88 23.28
C PRO A 77 26.26 -12.92 23.56
N ASP A 78 27.49 -12.44 23.71
CA ASP A 78 28.67 -13.24 23.99
C ASP A 78 28.33 -14.29 25.06
N PRO A 79 28.52 -15.60 24.81
CA PRO A 79 28.21 -16.62 25.80
C PRO A 79 28.95 -16.28 27.10
N GLU A 80 28.21 -16.21 28.21
CA GLU A 80 28.81 -16.02 29.53
C GLU A 80 29.94 -17.04 29.72
N PRO A 81 31.13 -16.62 30.21
CA PRO A 81 32.21 -17.55 30.44
C PRO A 81 31.73 -18.64 31.40
N GLU A 82 31.83 -19.91 30.98
CA GLU A 82 31.51 -21.04 31.82
C GLU A 82 32.25 -20.90 33.16
N PRO A 83 31.58 -21.14 34.31
CA PRO A 83 32.28 -21.13 35.59
C PRO A 83 33.39 -22.17 35.52
N SER A 84 34.62 -21.68 35.66
CA SER A 84 35.81 -22.51 35.68
C SER A 84 35.60 -23.65 36.66
N LYS A 85 35.82 -24.89 36.18
CA LYS A 85 35.94 -26.06 37.06
C LYS A 85 36.93 -25.72 38.16
N GLU A 86 36.44 -25.72 39.39
CA GLU A 86 37.26 -25.74 40.59
C GLU A 86 37.04 -27.10 41.27
N ASP A 87 38.16 -27.84 41.33
CA ASP A 87 38.43 -29.18 41.89
C ASP A 87 37.84 -30.44 41.22
#